data_AF-A0A645ELK8-F1
#
_entry.id   AF-A0A645ELK8-F1
#
_cell.length_a   1.000
_cell.length_b   1.000
_cell.length_c   1.000
_cell.angle_alpha   90.00
_cell.angle_beta   90.00
_cell.angle_gamma   90.00
#
_symmetry.space_group_name_H-M   'P 1'
#
loop_
_entity.id
_entity.type
_entity.pdbx_description
1 polymer ?
#
loop_
_entity_poly.entity_id
_entity_poly.type
_entity_poly.pdbx_seq_one_letter_code
_entity_poly.pdbx_strand_id
1 'polypeptide(L)' 'MVKLYMIKVYAVLVKNEKREIDTLPEEYIIPVAEFIASQEEKTNN' A
#
# COMPACT_ATOMS: atom_id res chain seq x y z
N MET A 1 -16.46 -1.17 -2.72
CA MET A 1 -16.32 -0.18 -1.62
C MET A 1 -14.97 -0.44 -1.00
N VAL A 2 -14.08 0.53 -1.07
CA VAL A 2 -12.71 0.40 -0.55
C VAL A 2 -12.77 0.23 0.97
N LYS A 3 -12.16 -0.83 1.47
CA LYS A 3 -12.00 -1.07 2.90
C LYS A 3 -10.71 -0.41 3.35
N LEU A 4 -10.80 0.72 4.05
CA LEU A 4 -9.61 1.51 4.43
C LEU A 4 -8.55 0.69 5.20
N TYR A 5 -8.96 -0.30 6.00
CA TYR A 5 -8.02 -1.17 6.71
C TYR A 5 -7.19 -2.07 5.77
N MET A 6 -7.74 -2.42 4.59
CA MET A 6 -7.03 -3.23 3.59
C MET A 6 -5.84 -2.48 2.98
N ILE A 7 -5.87 -1.15 2.94
CA ILE A 7 -4.73 -0.35 2.44
C ILE A 7 -3.48 -0.65 3.27
N LYS A 8 -3.62 -0.67 4.61
CA LYS A 8 -2.51 -1.00 5.52
C LYS A 8 -2.05 -2.45 5.35
N VAL A 9 -2.98 -3.39 5.20
CA VAL A 9 -2.66 -4.81 5.01
C VAL A 9 -1.89 -5.01 3.70
N TYR A 10 -2.38 -4.46 2.60
CA TYR A 10 -1.70 -4.57 1.31
C TYR A 10 -0.35 -3.86 1.31
N ALA A 11 -0.23 -2.69 1.93
CA ALA A 11 1.06 -2.03 2.08
C ALA A 11 2.08 -2.90 2.82
N VAL A 12 1.67 -3.60 3.89
CA VAL A 12 2.54 -4.57 4.60
C VAL A 12 2.92 -5.73 3.68
N LEU A 13 1.97 -6.29 2.93
CA LEU A 13 2.24 -7.40 2.01
C LEU A 13 3.21 -7.00 0.89
N VAL A 14 3.04 -5.81 0.31
CA VAL A 14 3.92 -5.28 -0.75
C VAL A 14 5.32 -5.02 -0.21
N LYS A 15 5.45 -4.36 0.95
CA LYS A 15 6.76 -4.09 1.59
C LYS A 15 7.54 -5.36 1.98
N ASN A 16 6.84 -6.48 2.17
CA ASN A 16 7.45 -7.78 2.49
C ASN A 16 7.53 -8.71 1.28
N GLU A 17 7.37 -8.17 0.07
CA GLU A 17 7.47 -8.93 -1.20
C GLU A 17 6.52 -10.13 -1.26
N LYS A 18 5.40 -10.08 -0.52
CA LYS A 18 4.35 -11.10 -0.54
C LYS A 18 3.33 -10.87 -1.64
N ARG A 19 3.30 -9.65 -2.20
CA ARG A 19 2.50 -9.24 -3.36
C ARG A 19 3.23 -8.14 -4.11
N GLU A 20 3.00 -8.08 -5.41
CA GLU A 20 3.39 -6.94 -6.25
C GLU A 20 2.23 -5.94 -6.31
N ILE A 21 2.55 -4.65 -6.41
CA ILE A 21 1.56 -3.57 -6.26
C ILE A 21 0.49 -3.55 -7.37
N ASP A 22 0.87 -3.93 -8.57
CA ASP A 22 0.04 -4.05 -9.77
C ASP A 22 -0.84 -5.32 -9.77
N THR A 23 -0.55 -6.29 -8.90
CA THR A 23 -1.38 -7.50 -8.70
C THR A 23 -2.51 -7.31 -7.68
N LEU A 24 -2.60 -6.12 -7.07
CA LEU A 24 -3.68 -5.78 -6.15
C LEU A 24 -4.99 -5.52 -6.93
N PRO A 25 -6.17 -5.66 -6.29
CA PRO A 25 -7.40 -5.21 -6.92
C PRO A 25 -7.30 -3.71 -7.25
N GLU A 26 -7.82 -3.31 -8.41
CA GLU A 26 -7.65 -1.97 -8.99
C GLU A 26 -7.96 -0.83 -8.00
N GLU A 27 -9.01 -0.99 -7.18
CA GLU A 27 -9.43 -0.02 -6.18
C GLU A 27 -8.40 0.22 -5.04
N TYR A 28 -7.36 -0.63 -4.93
CA TYR A 28 -6.30 -0.54 -3.92
C TYR A 28 -4.93 -0.15 -4.47
N ILE A 29 -4.70 -0.21 -5.78
CA ILE A 29 -3.37 0.05 -6.37
C ILE A 29 -2.89 1.47 -6.01
N ILE A 30 -3.69 2.49 -6.37
CA ILE A 30 -3.33 3.90 -6.10
C ILE A 30 -3.28 4.19 -4.59
N PRO A 31 -4.31 3.85 -3.78
CA PRO A 31 -4.27 4.17 -2.34
C PRO A 31 -3.12 3.49 -1.58
N VAL A 32 -2.70 2.29 -1.98
CA VAL A 32 -1.57 1.60 -1.35
C VAL A 32 -0.25 2.25 -1.75
N ALA A 33 -0.09 2.64 -3.02
CA ALA A 33 1.10 3.35 -3.49
C ALA A 33 1.28 4.68 -2.73
N GLU A 34 0.22 5.49 -2.63
CA GLU A 34 0.23 6.75 -1.89
C GLU A 34 0.54 6.55 -0.40
N PHE A 35 -0.07 5.52 0.21
CA PHE A 35 0.21 5.20 1.60
C PHE A 35 1.68 4.85 1.82
N ILE A 36 2.27 3.99 0.98
CA ILE A 36 3.69 3.61 1.09
C ILE A 36 4.60 4.83 0.96
N ALA A 37 4.39 5.69 -0.04
CA ALA A 37 5.16 6.91 -0.25
C ALA A 37 5.09 7.84 0.99
N SER A 38 3.89 8.04 1.56
CA SER A 38 3.71 8.87 2.76
C SER A 38 4.42 8.34 4.01
N GLN A 39 4.72 7.03 4.08
CA GLN A 39 5.48 6.44 5.20
C GLN A 39 6.98 6.67 5.04
N GLU A 40 7.48 6.70 3.81
CA GLU A 40 8.90 6.93 3.50
C GLU A 40 9.29 8.39 3.76
N GLU A 41 8.42 9.33 3.40
CA GLU A 41 8.60 10.76 3.72
C GLU A 41 8.68 11.03 5.22
N LYS A 42 8.00 10.21 6.05
CA LYS A 42 8.02 10.34 7.52
C LYS A 42 9.22 9.68 8.18
N THR A 43 9.84 8.68 7.52
CA THR A 43 10.99 7.96 8.06
C THR A 43 12.30 8.71 7.80
N ASN A 44 12.32 9.53 6.75
CA ASN A 44 13.51 10.26 6.29
C ASN A 44 13.61 11.69 6.84
N ASN A 45 12.83 12.05 7.87
CA ASN A 45 12.80 13.37 8.51
C ASN A 45 12.93 13.28 10.03
#